data_AF-A0A957V7J5-F1
#
_entry.id   AF-A0A957V7J5-F1
#
_cell.length_a   1.000
_cell.length_b   1.000
_cell.length_c   1.000
_cell.angle_alpha   90.00
_cell.angle_beta   90.00
_cell.angle_gamma   90.00
#
_symmetry.space_group_name_H-M   'P 1'
#
loop_
_entity.id
_entity.type
_entity.pdbx_description
1 polymer ?
#
loop_
_entity_poly.entity_id
_entity_poly.type
_entity_poly.pdbx_seq_one_letter_code
_entity_poly.pdbx_strand_id
1 'polypeptide(L)'
;LYGTLLREYGPPGVLNMSWPQAVAIFAQGNAAMYTDASSIYANVLDPTLSEVADKTGVAVFPAGPAGSIMYNVTSWGLAMPSTSKNKEAACEFIKWATSKDVVMKTQGEGAVPGARESVWADPAGAAAFPADWVAAVAASAN
;
A
#
# COMPACT_ATOMS: atom_id res chain seq x y z
N LEU A 1 -12.49 -14.01 -17.03
CA LEU A 1 -11.06 -13.63 -16.97
C LEU A 1 -10.44 -13.98 -15.62
N TYR A 2 -10.75 -13.28 -14.53
CA TYR A 2 -10.09 -13.50 -13.22
C TYR A 2 -10.21 -14.94 -12.68
N GLY A 3 -11.37 -15.59 -12.81
CA GLY A 3 -11.51 -17.00 -12.42
C GLY A 3 -10.59 -17.95 -13.21
N THR A 4 -10.31 -17.64 -14.48
CA THR A 4 -9.34 -18.39 -15.30
C THR A 4 -7.92 -18.12 -14.83
N LEU A 5 -7.56 -16.86 -14.56
CA LEU A 5 -6.23 -16.53 -14.03
C LEU A 5 -5.96 -17.24 -12.71
N LEU A 6 -6.93 -17.22 -11.79
CA LEU A 6 -6.80 -17.90 -10.50
C LEU A 6 -6.75 -19.42 -10.64
N ARG A 7 -7.50 -20.00 -11.58
CA ARG A 7 -7.49 -21.46 -11.83
C ARG A 7 -6.18 -21.94 -12.43
N GLU A 8 -5.64 -21.21 -13.41
CA GLU A 8 -4.46 -21.63 -14.19
C GLU A 8 -3.13 -21.17 -13.56
N TYR A 9 -3.11 -20.03 -12.88
CA TYR A 9 -1.89 -19.39 -12.36
C TYR A 9 -1.96 -19.00 -10.87
N GLY A 10 -3.11 -19.19 -10.22
CA GLY A 10 -3.25 -18.92 -8.79
C GLY A 10 -2.68 -20.06 -7.93
N PRO A 11 -2.31 -19.78 -6.67
CA PRO A 11 -1.85 -20.82 -5.76
C PRO A 11 -2.98 -21.82 -5.41
N PRO A 12 -2.65 -23.07 -5.06
CA PRO A 12 -3.64 -24.05 -4.63
C PRO A 12 -4.48 -23.52 -3.46
N GLY A 13 -5.81 -23.64 -3.56
CA GLY A 13 -6.73 -23.19 -2.50
C GLY A 13 -6.98 -21.67 -2.49
N VAL A 14 -6.64 -20.94 -3.56
CA VAL A 14 -6.80 -19.48 -3.65
C VAL A 14 -8.18 -18.95 -3.29
N LEU A 15 -9.25 -19.74 -3.46
CA LEU A 15 -10.62 -19.35 -3.08
C LEU A 15 -10.82 -19.22 -1.55
N ASN A 16 -9.94 -19.80 -0.75
CA ASN A 16 -9.97 -19.73 0.71
C ASN A 16 -8.91 -18.75 1.27
N MET A 17 -8.22 -18.02 0.41
CA MET A 17 -7.18 -17.08 0.81
C MET A 17 -7.76 -15.69 1.02
N SER A 18 -7.27 -15.03 2.06
CA SER A 18 -7.42 -13.60 2.26
C SER A 18 -6.04 -12.94 2.27
N TRP A 19 -6.01 -11.63 2.51
CA TRP A 19 -4.78 -10.84 2.49
C TRP A 19 -3.58 -11.49 3.22
N PRO A 20 -3.70 -11.99 4.47
CA PRO A 20 -2.56 -12.57 5.20
C PRO A 20 -1.98 -13.83 4.54
N GLN A 21 -2.82 -14.66 3.91
CA GLN A 21 -2.33 -15.87 3.24
C GLN A 21 -1.64 -15.52 1.91
N ALA A 22 -2.21 -14.58 1.15
CA ALA A 22 -1.67 -14.19 -0.15
C ALA A 22 -0.29 -13.53 -0.03
N VAL A 23 -0.12 -12.60 0.93
CA VAL A 23 1.19 -11.96 1.16
C VAL A 23 2.25 -12.97 1.62
N ALA A 24 1.88 -13.94 2.46
CA ALA A 24 2.82 -14.97 2.92
C ALA A 24 3.32 -15.86 1.78
N ILE A 25 2.44 -16.25 0.86
CA ILE A 25 2.81 -17.03 -0.33
C ILE A 25 3.80 -16.26 -1.20
N PHE A 26 3.55 -14.97 -1.43
CA PHE A 26 4.47 -14.12 -2.18
C PHE A 26 5.82 -13.96 -1.47
N ALA A 27 5.80 -13.65 -0.17
CA ALA A 27 6.99 -13.45 0.66
C ALA A 27 7.89 -14.71 0.74
N GLN A 28 7.31 -15.91 0.62
CA GLN A 28 8.04 -17.19 0.51
C GLN A 28 8.54 -17.49 -0.91
N GLY A 29 8.35 -16.58 -1.87
CA GLY A 29 8.74 -16.78 -3.27
C GLY A 29 7.87 -17.76 -4.06
N ASN A 30 6.70 -18.14 -3.54
CA ASN A 30 5.78 -19.09 -4.17
C ASN A 30 4.80 -18.42 -5.15
N ALA A 31 4.89 -17.11 -5.35
CA ALA A 31 4.17 -16.37 -6.38
C ALA A 31 5.10 -15.35 -7.04
N ALA A 32 5.11 -15.30 -8.38
CA ALA A 32 5.93 -14.35 -9.13
C ALA A 32 5.32 -12.93 -9.20
N MET A 33 4.00 -12.83 -9.08
CA MET A 33 3.27 -11.57 -9.07
C MET A 33 2.23 -11.60 -7.96
N TYR A 34 2.07 -10.46 -7.28
CA TYR A 34 1.08 -10.26 -6.24
C TYR A 34 0.47 -8.87 -6.38
N THR A 35 -0.86 -8.82 -6.48
CA THR A 35 -1.63 -7.60 -6.73
C THR A 35 -2.39 -7.21 -5.47
N ASP A 36 -1.92 -6.20 -4.74
CA ASP A 36 -2.55 -5.77 -3.49
C ASP A 36 -2.21 -4.31 -3.15
N ALA A 37 -2.65 -3.83 -1.99
CA ALA A 37 -2.44 -2.47 -1.51
C ALA A 37 -0.94 -2.13 -1.32
N SER A 38 -0.57 -0.91 -1.70
CA SER A 38 0.79 -0.39 -1.56
C SER A 38 1.32 -0.39 -0.13
N SER A 39 0.42 -0.35 0.87
CA SER A 39 0.77 -0.42 2.30
C SER A 39 1.45 -1.72 2.73
N ILE A 40 1.35 -2.78 1.92
CA ILE A 40 1.92 -4.10 2.21
C ILE A 40 3.40 -4.15 1.82
N TYR A 41 3.82 -3.22 0.95
CA TYR A 41 5.12 -3.28 0.30
C TYR A 41 6.29 -3.21 1.27
N ALA A 42 6.20 -2.42 2.34
CA ALA A 42 7.23 -2.36 3.38
C ALA A 42 7.51 -3.74 4.01
N ASN A 43 6.47 -4.55 4.27
CA ASN A 43 6.64 -5.89 4.83
C ASN A 43 7.27 -6.86 3.82
N VAL A 44 6.97 -6.68 2.53
CA VAL A 44 7.50 -7.51 1.45
C VAL A 44 8.99 -7.24 1.19
N LEU A 45 9.44 -6.02 1.47
CA LEU A 45 10.84 -5.62 1.35
C LEU A 45 11.68 -5.84 2.60
N ASP A 46 11.06 -6.22 3.71
CA ASP A 46 11.79 -6.54 4.93
C ASP A 46 12.39 -7.96 4.80
N PRO A 47 13.73 -8.11 4.74
CA PRO A 47 14.38 -9.42 4.59
C PRO A 47 14.18 -10.34 5.81
N THR A 48 13.69 -9.80 6.93
CA THR A 48 13.31 -10.61 8.10
C THR A 48 11.91 -11.21 7.97
N LEU A 49 11.08 -10.67 7.07
CA LEU A 49 9.70 -11.09 6.82
C LEU A 49 9.50 -11.75 5.44
N SER A 50 10.43 -11.54 4.50
CA SER A 50 10.29 -11.94 3.09
C SER A 50 11.59 -12.49 2.50
N GLU A 51 11.53 -13.69 1.94
CA GLU A 51 12.64 -14.38 1.25
C GLU A 51 12.92 -13.79 -0.14
N VAL A 52 12.04 -12.92 -0.63
CA VAL A 52 12.13 -12.25 -1.94
C VAL A 52 12.30 -10.73 -1.80
N ALA A 53 12.66 -10.25 -0.62
CA ALA A 53 12.87 -8.82 -0.34
C ALA A 53 13.84 -8.15 -1.33
N ASP A 54 14.95 -8.82 -1.67
CA ASP A 54 15.98 -8.33 -2.59
C ASP A 54 15.64 -8.51 -4.08
N LYS A 55 14.52 -9.19 -4.38
CA LYS A 55 14.08 -9.54 -5.75
C LYS A 55 12.78 -8.85 -6.16
N THR A 56 12.13 -8.14 -5.24
CA THR A 56 10.81 -7.57 -5.45
C THR A 56 10.89 -6.16 -6.03
N GLY A 57 10.25 -5.94 -7.18
CA GLY A 57 9.98 -4.61 -7.74
C GLY A 57 8.47 -4.31 -7.80
N VAL A 58 8.10 -3.10 -8.22
CA VAL A 58 6.69 -2.71 -8.42
C VAL A 58 6.45 -2.20 -9.84
N ALA A 59 5.25 -2.47 -10.34
CA ALA A 59 4.74 -1.93 -11.57
C ALA A 59 3.30 -1.45 -11.40
N VAL A 60 2.89 -0.51 -12.23
CA VAL A 60 1.48 -0.15 -12.40
C VAL A 60 0.71 -1.31 -13.04
N PHE A 61 -0.59 -1.40 -12.77
CA PHE A 61 -1.41 -2.41 -13.42
C PHE A 61 -1.40 -2.24 -14.94
N PRO A 62 -1.37 -3.34 -15.70
CA PRO A 62 -1.41 -3.27 -17.16
C PRO A 62 -2.73 -2.65 -17.61
N ALA A 63 -2.65 -1.76 -18.61
CA ALA A 63 -3.82 -1.14 -19.22
C ALA A 63 -4.72 -2.19 -19.89
N GLY A 64 -6.03 -2.05 -19.71
CA GLY A 64 -7.02 -2.85 -20.43
C GLY A 64 -7.29 -2.29 -21.84
N PRO A 65 -8.23 -2.90 -22.59
CA PRO A 65 -8.63 -2.42 -23.91
C PRO A 65 -9.16 -0.97 -23.93
N ALA A 66 -9.68 -0.49 -22.80
CA ALA A 66 -10.14 0.89 -22.62
C ALA A 66 -9.05 1.83 -22.08
N GLY A 67 -7.79 1.39 -22.05
CA GLY A 67 -6.67 2.10 -21.43
C GLY A 67 -6.50 1.75 -19.94
N SER A 68 -5.58 2.46 -19.28
CA SER A 68 -5.44 2.43 -17.83
C SER A 68 -6.57 3.27 -17.24
N ILE A 69 -7.33 2.68 -16.31
CA ILE A 69 -8.40 3.37 -15.59
C ILE A 69 -8.07 3.23 -14.11
N MET A 70 -8.01 4.34 -13.38
CA MET A 70 -7.82 4.34 -11.94
C MET A 70 -8.94 3.53 -11.29
N TYR A 71 -8.58 2.39 -10.70
CA TYR A 71 -9.55 1.38 -10.26
C TYR A 71 -9.75 1.37 -8.75
N ASN A 72 -8.85 1.95 -7.94
CA ASN A 72 -9.02 2.02 -6.48
C ASN A 72 -7.98 2.93 -5.79
N VAL A 73 -8.43 3.89 -4.98
CA VAL A 73 -7.63 4.46 -3.88
C VAL A 73 -8.29 4.00 -2.58
N THR A 74 -7.76 2.93 -1.99
CA THR A 74 -8.24 2.51 -0.66
C THR A 74 -7.55 3.37 0.38
N SER A 75 -8.28 4.35 0.92
CA SER A 75 -7.78 5.23 1.96
C SER A 75 -8.17 4.72 3.36
N TRP A 76 -7.22 4.74 4.29
CA TRP A 76 -7.51 4.68 5.71
C TRP A 76 -7.85 6.08 6.23
N GLY A 77 -9.01 6.21 6.86
CA GLY A 77 -9.50 7.48 7.41
C GLY A 77 -9.66 7.42 8.92
N LEU A 78 -9.38 8.55 9.59
CA LEU A 78 -9.74 8.75 10.99
C LEU A 78 -11.10 9.45 11.07
N ALA A 79 -12.00 8.91 11.89
CA ALA A 79 -13.33 9.47 12.10
C ALA A 79 -13.67 9.54 13.58
N MET A 80 -14.45 10.55 13.96
CA MET A 80 -15.00 10.71 15.31
C MET A 80 -16.48 10.32 15.31
N PRO A 81 -16.93 9.41 16.19
CA PRO A 81 -18.35 9.10 16.33
C PRO A 81 -19.10 10.33 16.87
N SER A 82 -20.31 10.57 16.37
CA SER A 82 -21.15 11.70 16.77
C SER A 82 -21.50 11.71 18.27
N THR A 83 -21.50 10.52 18.90
CA THR A 83 -21.76 10.27 20.32
C THR A 83 -20.55 10.46 21.23
N SER A 84 -19.38 10.82 20.69
CA SER A 84 -18.17 11.04 21.49
C SER A 84 -18.42 12.05 22.62
N LYS A 85 -17.95 11.72 23.82
CA LYS A 85 -17.95 12.62 24.98
C LYS A 85 -16.73 13.56 25.01
N ASN A 86 -15.75 13.33 24.13
CA ASN A 86 -14.47 14.05 24.08
C ASN A 86 -14.25 14.62 22.67
N LYS A 87 -15.16 15.47 22.19
CA LYS A 87 -15.18 15.90 20.78
C LYS A 87 -14.00 16.80 20.43
N GLU A 88 -13.67 17.72 21.31
CA GLU A 88 -12.56 18.67 21.14
C GLU A 88 -11.24 17.91 21.07
N ALA A 89 -10.98 17.02 22.04
CA ALA A 89 -9.76 16.21 22.08
C ALA A 89 -9.65 15.28 20.86
N ALA A 90 -10.76 14.65 20.44
CA ALA A 90 -10.76 13.82 19.24
C ALA A 90 -10.48 14.63 17.96
N CYS A 91 -11.03 15.84 17.85
CA CYS A 91 -10.75 16.73 16.72
C CYS A 91 -9.28 17.14 16.68
N GLU A 92 -8.69 17.55 17.82
CA GLU A 92 -7.28 17.90 17.90
C GLU A 92 -6.37 16.70 17.59
N PHE A 93 -6.74 15.49 18.04
CA PHE A 93 -6.02 14.27 17.67
C PHE A 93 -6.03 14.03 16.16
N ILE A 94 -7.20 14.14 15.51
CA ILE A 94 -7.28 13.94 14.05
C ILE A 94 -6.42 14.98 13.31
N LYS A 95 -6.44 16.24 13.72
CA LYS A 95 -5.58 17.29 13.14
C LYS A 95 -4.10 16.97 13.31
N TRP A 96 -3.68 16.57 14.51
CA TRP A 96 -2.30 16.21 14.81
C TRP A 96 -1.86 14.97 14.01
N ALA A 97 -2.62 13.87 14.11
CA ALA A 97 -2.30 12.58 13.50
C ALA A 97 -2.23 12.67 11.97
N THR A 98 -3.00 13.57 11.37
CA THR A 98 -3.00 13.82 9.94
C THR A 98 -2.16 15.03 9.53
N SER A 99 -1.40 15.68 10.43
CA SER A 99 -0.59 16.86 10.11
C SER A 99 0.56 16.56 9.15
N LYS A 100 1.11 17.58 8.48
CA LYS A 100 2.27 17.38 7.59
C LYS A 100 3.44 16.74 8.34
N ASP A 101 3.75 17.22 9.53
CA ASP A 101 4.91 16.76 10.31
C ASP A 101 4.77 15.32 10.77
N VAL A 102 3.58 14.93 11.24
CA VAL A 102 3.33 13.54 11.65
C VAL A 102 3.37 12.60 10.45
N VAL A 103 2.72 12.99 9.34
CA VAL A 103 2.75 12.18 8.11
C VAL A 103 4.17 12.07 7.54
N MET A 104 4.93 13.17 7.53
CA MET A 104 6.34 13.19 7.12
C MET A 104 7.17 12.21 7.94
N LYS A 105 7.00 12.25 9.27
CA LYS A 105 7.71 11.34 10.18
C LYS A 105 7.35 9.88 9.90
N THR A 106 6.07 9.53 9.92
CA THR A 106 5.65 8.13 9.77
C THR A 106 6.01 7.59 8.38
N GLN A 107 5.76 8.37 7.33
CA GLN A 107 6.05 7.98 5.96
C GLN A 107 7.58 7.88 5.72
N GLY A 108 8.36 8.82 6.24
CA GLY A 108 9.84 8.80 6.18
C GLY A 108 10.49 7.71 7.03
N GLU A 109 9.74 7.07 7.93
CA GLU A 109 10.14 5.86 8.67
C GLU A 109 9.70 4.56 7.96
N GLY A 110 9.11 4.65 6.76
CA GLY A 110 8.64 3.49 5.98
C GLY A 110 7.27 2.95 6.41
N ALA A 111 6.52 3.69 7.22
CA ALA A 111 5.14 3.33 7.56
C ALA A 111 4.20 3.54 6.36
N VAL A 112 2.90 3.27 6.58
CA VAL A 112 1.88 3.43 5.54
C VAL A 112 1.92 4.85 4.96
N PRO A 113 2.00 5.00 3.63
CA PRO A 113 2.10 6.31 2.99
C PRO A 113 0.85 7.15 3.21
N GLY A 114 1.04 8.46 3.37
CA GLY A 114 -0.05 9.41 3.63
C GLY A 114 -0.63 10.05 2.37
N ALA A 115 -1.83 10.59 2.49
CA ALA A 115 -2.54 11.28 1.42
C ALA A 115 -2.14 12.76 1.25
N ARG A 116 -0.90 13.15 1.61
CA ARG A 116 -0.43 14.55 1.53
C ARG A 116 0.59 14.74 0.41
N GLU A 117 0.19 15.41 -0.66
CA GLU A 117 1.09 15.81 -1.76
C GLU A 117 2.32 16.57 -1.27
N SER A 118 2.17 17.44 -0.26
CA SER A 118 3.27 18.21 0.30
C SER A 118 4.32 17.38 1.06
N VAL A 119 4.01 16.13 1.41
CA VAL A 119 4.97 15.16 1.95
C VAL A 119 5.68 14.43 0.81
N TRP A 120 4.94 14.05 -0.24
CA TRP A 120 5.52 13.44 -1.45
C TRP A 120 6.47 14.37 -2.23
N ALA A 121 6.19 15.67 -2.21
CA ALA A 121 7.06 16.68 -2.83
C ALA A 121 8.36 16.93 -2.05
N ASP A 122 8.48 16.43 -0.82
CA ASP A 122 9.67 16.56 0.01
C ASP A 122 10.53 15.30 -0.11
N PRO A 123 11.83 15.41 -0.43
CA PRO A 123 12.71 14.25 -0.52
C PRO A 123 12.72 13.38 0.75
N ALA A 124 12.56 13.98 1.93
CA ALA A 124 12.51 13.23 3.19
C ALA A 124 11.27 12.34 3.30
N GLY A 125 10.16 12.72 2.68
CA GLY A 125 8.92 11.95 2.68
C GLY A 125 8.96 10.71 1.79
N ALA A 126 9.87 10.64 0.82
CA ALA A 126 10.03 9.50 -0.08
C ALA A 126 11.25 8.62 0.24
N ALA A 127 12.14 9.09 1.12
CA ALA A 127 13.46 8.49 1.34
C ALA A 127 13.44 7.04 1.85
N ALA A 128 12.36 6.62 2.53
CA ALA A 128 12.21 5.26 3.03
C ALA A 128 11.74 4.25 1.98
N PHE A 129 11.33 4.70 0.79
CA PHE A 129 10.81 3.83 -0.25
C PHE A 129 11.77 3.73 -1.44
N PRO A 130 11.84 2.57 -2.11
CA PRO A 130 12.55 2.44 -3.37
C PRO A 130 12.05 3.40 -4.46
N ALA A 131 12.95 3.84 -5.33
CA ALA A 131 12.63 4.83 -6.36
C ALA A 131 11.63 4.32 -7.41
N ASP A 132 11.68 3.03 -7.76
CA ASP A 132 10.73 2.39 -8.66
C ASP A 132 9.32 2.33 -8.04
N TRP A 133 9.24 2.07 -6.73
CA TRP A 133 7.99 2.11 -6.00
C TRP A 133 7.38 3.53 -5.96
N VAL A 134 8.19 4.55 -5.66
CA VAL A 134 7.72 5.96 -5.64
C VAL A 134 7.19 6.37 -7.02
N ALA A 135 7.90 5.97 -8.08
CA ALA A 135 7.47 6.23 -9.45
C ALA A 135 6.15 5.51 -9.79
N ALA A 136 5.99 4.25 -9.39
CA ALA A 136 4.77 3.48 -9.61
C ALA A 136 3.57 4.07 -8.86
N VAL A 137 3.75 4.52 -7.61
CA VAL A 137 2.71 5.20 -6.84
C VAL A 137 2.28 6.50 -7.52
N ALA A 138 3.23 7.34 -7.93
CA ALA A 138 2.92 8.58 -8.63
C ALA A 138 2.21 8.35 -9.97
N ALA A 139 2.62 7.31 -10.73
CA ALA A 139 1.98 6.94 -11.99
C ALA A 139 0.57 6.38 -11.79
N SER A 140 0.30 5.70 -10.66
CA SER A 140 -1.02 5.13 -10.35
C SER A 140 -2.07 6.15 -9.88
N ALA A 141 -1.64 7.36 -9.52
CA ALA A 141 -2.51 8.41 -8.99
C ALA A 141 -3.15 9.31 -10.06
N ASN A 142 -2.84 9.09 -11.35
CA ASN A 142 -3.33 9.85 -12.50
C ASN A 142 -4.14 8.98 -13.46
#